data_AF-A0AAW9J430-F1
#
_entry.id   AF-A0AAW9J430-F1
#
_cell.length_a   1.000
_cell.length_b   1.000
_cell.length_c   1.000
_cell.angle_alpha   90.00
_cell.angle_beta   90.00
_cell.angle_gamma   90.00
#
_symmetry.space_group_name_H-M   'P 1'
#
loop_
_entity.id
_entity.type
_entity.pdbx_description
1 polymer ?
#
loop_
_entity_poly.entity_id
_entity_poly.type
_entity_poly.pdbx_seq_one_letter_code
_entity_poly.pdbx_strand_id
1 'polypeptide(L)'
;LPRQLNEGKVYAITVTPAVHHTMGGLKINTNAEVVNKDGNVIKGLFAAGEVTGGVHGGNRLGGNALADIVTFGRTAGKNAASYIKK
;
A
#
# COMPACT_ATOMS: atom_id res chain seq x y z
N LEU A 1 -2.37 14.54 24.75
CA LEU A 1 -3.15 15.00 23.57
C LEU A 1 -2.73 16.43 23.26
N PRO A 2 -2.51 16.81 21.99
CA PRO A 2 -2.10 18.16 21.64
C PRO A 2 -3.20 19.22 21.86
N ARG A 3 -4.43 18.82 22.21
CA ARG A 3 -5.58 19.69 22.47
C ARG A 3 -6.19 19.39 23.84
N GLN A 4 -6.51 20.43 24.62
CA GLN A 4 -7.27 20.30 25.88
C GLN A 4 -8.75 20.00 25.59
N LEU A 5 -9.39 19.22 26.46
CA LEU A 5 -10.80 18.77 26.34
C LEU A 5 -11.68 19.39 27.44
N ASN A 6 -11.60 20.70 27.61
CA ASN A 6 -12.29 21.47 28.67
C ASN A 6 -13.37 22.43 28.13
N GLU A 7 -13.67 22.37 26.83
CA GLU A 7 -14.66 23.22 26.18
C GLU A 7 -15.81 22.38 25.60
N GLY A 8 -17.05 22.80 25.86
CA GLY A 8 -18.26 22.23 25.25
C GLY A 8 -18.67 20.87 25.82
N LYS A 9 -19.47 20.12 25.03
CA LYS A 9 -19.96 18.78 25.40
C LYS A 9 -18.83 17.75 25.24
N VAL A 10 -18.74 16.83 26.19
CA VAL A 10 -17.85 15.67 26.13
C VAL A 10 -18.58 14.49 25.47
N TYR A 11 -17.87 13.73 24.66
CA TYR A 11 -18.39 12.55 23.95
C TYR A 11 -17.54 11.33 24.31
N ALA A 12 -18.18 10.15 24.37
CA ALA A 12 -17.52 8.87 24.58
C ALA A 12 -17.92 7.89 23.49
N ILE A 13 -16.95 7.10 23.01
CA ILE A 13 -17.15 6.07 21.98
C ILE A 13 -16.44 4.81 22.43
N THR A 14 -17.14 3.68 22.45
CA THR A 14 -16.53 2.38 22.75
C THR A 14 -15.78 1.88 21.52
N VAL A 15 -14.53 1.45 21.69
CA VAL A 15 -13.68 0.96 20.60
C VAL A 15 -12.96 -0.33 20.99
N THR A 16 -12.67 -1.18 20.00
CA THR A 16 -11.92 -2.43 20.16
C THR A 16 -11.05 -2.68 18.93
N PRO A 17 -9.91 -3.40 19.02
CA PRO A 17 -9.13 -3.79 17.86
C PRO A 17 -9.90 -4.68 16.87
N ALA A 18 -9.58 -4.54 15.58
CA ALA A 18 -10.04 -5.41 14.50
C ALA A 18 -8.92 -5.60 13.47
N VAL A 19 -8.94 -6.72 12.75
CA VAL A 19 -8.05 -6.93 11.60
C VAL A 19 -8.33 -5.84 10.57
N HIS A 20 -7.28 -5.20 10.05
CA HIS A 20 -7.43 -3.99 9.25
C HIS A 20 -6.69 -4.02 7.91
N HIS A 21 -5.44 -4.48 7.88
CA HIS A 21 -4.59 -4.38 6.69
C HIS A 21 -3.49 -5.44 6.70
N THR A 22 -3.12 -5.96 5.54
CA THR A 22 -2.01 -6.91 5.37
C THR A 22 -0.83 -6.25 4.67
N MET A 23 0.27 -6.01 5.39
CA MET A 23 1.47 -5.35 4.86
C MET A 23 2.32 -6.22 3.93
N GLY A 24 2.11 -7.54 3.94
CA GLY A 24 2.77 -8.49 3.06
C GLY A 24 2.04 -8.64 1.72
N GLY A 25 2.65 -9.35 0.78
CA GLY A 25 2.04 -9.57 -0.54
C GLY A 25 3.08 -9.92 -1.60
N LEU A 26 2.71 -9.69 -2.87
CA LEU A 26 3.60 -9.87 -4.01
C LEU A 26 4.81 -8.94 -3.89
N LYS A 27 6.01 -9.48 -4.08
CA LYS A 27 7.22 -8.65 -4.20
C LYS A 27 7.20 -7.92 -5.53
N ILE A 28 7.33 -6.60 -5.48
CA ILE A 28 7.48 -5.76 -6.67
C ILE A 28 8.79 -4.98 -6.62
N ASN A 29 9.29 -4.57 -7.78
CA ASN A 29 10.33 -3.55 -7.87
C ASN A 29 9.71 -2.13 -7.94
N THR A 30 10.55 -1.10 -8.06
CA THR A 30 10.11 0.31 -8.15
C THR A 30 9.32 0.63 -9.43
N ASN A 31 9.37 -0.25 -10.44
CA ASN A 31 8.56 -0.16 -11.66
C ASN A 31 7.21 -0.88 -11.53
N ALA A 32 6.87 -1.38 -10.34
CA ALA A 32 5.68 -2.18 -10.06
C ALA A 32 5.64 -3.54 -10.81
N GLU A 33 6.79 -4.03 -11.26
CA GLU A 33 6.93 -5.35 -11.88
C GLU A 33 7.01 -6.43 -10.80
N VAL A 34 6.26 -7.52 -10.96
CA VAL A 34 6.28 -8.64 -10.00
C VAL A 34 7.59 -9.42 -10.11
N VAL A 35 8.21 -9.67 -8.95
CA VAL A 35 9.47 -10.39 -8.81
C VAL A 35 9.18 -11.80 -8.28
N ASN A 36 9.69 -12.81 -8.98
CA ASN A 36 9.54 -14.21 -8.58
C ASN A 36 10.47 -14.57 -7.40
N LYS A 37 10.41 -15.83 -6.96
CA LYS A 37 11.19 -16.33 -5.81
C LYS A 37 12.71 -16.31 -6.05
N ASP A 38 13.14 -16.37 -7.31
CA ASP A 38 14.55 -16.34 -7.71
C ASP A 38 15.09 -14.90 -7.85
N GLY A 39 14.26 -13.88 -7.61
CA GLY A 39 14.64 -12.48 -7.77
C GLY A 39 14.49 -11.95 -9.21
N ASN A 40 13.93 -12.74 -10.12
CA ASN A 40 13.73 -12.37 -11.52
C ASN A 40 12.37 -11.72 -11.74
N VAL A 41 12.31 -10.73 -12.63
CA VAL A 41 11.05 -10.11 -13.06
C VAL A 41 10.22 -11.10 -13.88
N ILE A 42 8.93 -11.22 -13.56
CA ILE A 42 7.94 -11.94 -14.37
C ILE A 42 7.45 -10.98 -15.46
N LYS A 43 7.91 -11.19 -16.70
CA LYS A 43 7.63 -10.30 -17.83
C LYS A 43 6.12 -10.12 -18.05
N GLY A 44 5.68 -8.87 -18.11
CA GLY A 44 4.29 -8.49 -18.35
C GLY A 44 3.38 -8.55 -17.13
N LEU A 45 3.87 -8.98 -15.96
CA LEU A 45 3.08 -9.03 -14.72
C LEU A 45 3.42 -7.82 -13.82
N PHE A 46 2.41 -7.00 -13.57
CA PHE A 46 2.49 -5.83 -12.70
C PHE A 46 1.50 -5.94 -11.56
N ALA A 47 1.82 -5.36 -10.40
CA ALA A 47 0.93 -5.32 -9.24
C ALA A 47 1.10 -4.01 -8.47
N ALA A 48 0.03 -3.57 -7.81
CA ALA A 48 0.03 -2.33 -7.04
C ALA A 48 -0.99 -2.38 -5.89
N GLY A 49 -0.72 -1.64 -4.81
CA GLY A 49 -1.59 -1.54 -3.64
C GLY A 49 -1.39 -2.66 -2.63
N GLU A 50 -2.39 -2.89 -1.78
CA GLU A 50 -2.33 -3.82 -0.64
C GLU A 50 -2.04 -5.28 -1.02
N VAL A 51 -2.23 -5.66 -2.29
CA VAL A 51 -1.80 -6.98 -2.79
C VAL A 51 -0.27 -7.15 -2.79
N THR A 52 0.48 -6.06 -2.66
CA THR A 52 1.95 -6.02 -2.72
C THR A 52 2.57 -5.97 -1.32
N GLY A 53 3.77 -6.54 -1.20
CA GLY A 53 4.57 -6.51 0.02
C GLY A 53 5.80 -5.63 -0.10
N GLY A 54 6.31 -5.17 1.04
CA GLY A 54 7.58 -4.45 1.17
C GLY A 54 7.45 -2.95 1.40
N VAL A 55 6.40 -2.30 0.87
CA VAL A 55 6.17 -0.84 1.03
C VAL A 55 5.97 -0.44 2.50
N HIS A 56 5.37 -1.33 3.29
CA HIS A 56 4.95 -1.03 4.66
C HIS A 56 5.74 -1.79 5.75
N GLY A 57 6.66 -2.68 5.36
CA GLY A 57 7.45 -3.47 6.31
C GLY A 57 6.59 -4.19 7.36
N GLY A 58 6.98 -4.10 8.63
CA GLY A 58 6.24 -4.70 9.75
C GLY A 58 5.00 -3.93 10.21
N ASN A 59 4.83 -2.67 9.81
CA ASN A 59 3.71 -1.83 10.23
C ASN A 59 3.42 -0.70 9.25
N ARG A 60 2.20 -0.65 8.72
CA ARG A 60 1.74 0.46 7.89
C ARG A 60 1.40 1.69 8.74
N LEU A 61 1.92 2.87 8.35
CA LEU A 61 1.49 4.14 8.93
C LEU A 61 0.10 4.59 8.40
N GLY A 62 -0.69 5.22 9.26
CA GLY A 62 -1.99 5.79 8.88
C GLY A 62 -1.86 6.75 7.69
N GLY A 63 -2.72 6.59 6.68
CA GLY A 63 -2.68 7.37 5.45
C GLY A 63 -1.80 6.78 4.33
N ASN A 64 -0.76 5.98 4.65
CA ASN A 64 0.17 5.48 3.64
C ASN A 64 -0.44 4.51 2.62
N ALA A 65 -1.52 3.80 2.94
CA ALA A 65 -2.20 2.93 1.97
C ALA A 65 -2.78 3.73 0.79
N LEU A 66 -3.34 4.93 1.06
CA LEU A 66 -3.87 5.79 -0.01
C LEU A 66 -2.73 6.32 -0.89
N ALA A 67 -1.62 6.71 -0.28
CA ALA A 67 -0.43 7.13 -1.02
C ALA A 67 0.16 5.99 -1.86
N ASP A 68 0.19 4.77 -1.32
CA ASP A 68 0.63 3.56 -2.02
C ASP A 68 -0.23 3.27 -3.25
N ILE A 69 -1.55 3.06 -3.10
CA ILE A 69 -2.41 2.64 -4.21
C ILE A 69 -2.40 3.66 -5.36
N VAL A 70 -2.36 4.96 -5.07
CA VAL A 70 -2.34 6.01 -6.11
C VAL A 70 -0.99 6.04 -6.80
N THR A 71 0.10 5.94 -6.04
CA THR A 71 1.46 6.03 -6.57
C THR A 71 1.82 4.79 -7.38
N PHE A 72 1.76 3.61 -6.76
CA PHE A 72 2.10 2.35 -7.42
C PHE A 72 1.05 1.95 -8.46
N GLY A 73 -0.22 2.28 -8.28
CA GLY A 73 -1.25 2.07 -9.31
C GLY A 73 -0.95 2.85 -10.59
N ARG A 74 -0.56 4.12 -10.47
CA ARG A 74 -0.14 4.93 -11.62
C ARG A 74 1.13 4.38 -12.28
N THR A 75 2.11 3.97 -11.50
CA THR A 75 3.36 3.38 -12.00
C THR A 75 3.10 2.07 -12.75
N ALA A 76 2.34 1.15 -12.15
CA ALA A 76 1.94 -0.13 -12.76
C ALA A 76 1.22 0.10 -14.09
N GLY A 77 0.21 0.98 -14.12
CA GLY A 77 -0.54 1.25 -15.35
C GLY A 77 0.33 1.83 -16.47
N LYS A 78 1.21 2.78 -16.16
CA LYS A 78 2.15 3.36 -17.16
C LYS A 78 3.10 2.32 -17.73
N ASN A 79 3.68 1.49 -16.86
CA ASN A 79 4.68 0.50 -17.28
C ASN A 79 4.04 -0.69 -18.01
N ALA A 80 2.87 -1.14 -17.58
CA ALA A 80 2.07 -2.14 -18.29
C ALA A 80 1.70 -1.66 -19.70
N ALA A 81 1.23 -0.42 -19.85
CA ALA A 81 0.92 0.15 -21.16
C ALA A 81 2.17 0.29 -22.06
N SER A 82 3.31 0.65 -21.47
CA SER A 82 4.58 0.78 -22.20
C SER A 82 5.15 -0.58 -22.64
N TYR A 83 4.90 -1.64 -21.87
CA TYR A 83 5.31 -3.01 -22.18
C TYR A 83 4.66 -3.54 -23.47
N ILE A 84 3.36 -3.29 -23.68
CA ILE A 84 2.61 -3.75 -24.85
C ILE A 84 2.93 -2.94 -26.13
N LYS A 85 3.45 -1.72 -25.99
CA LYS A 85 3.81 -0.85 -27.13
C LYS A 85 5.17 -1.19 -27.75
N LYS A 86 5.93 -2.10 -27.17
CA LYS A 86 7.20 -2.61 -27.69
C LYS A 86 6.95 -3.80 -28.60
#